data_AF-A0A2X2C489-F1
#
_entry.id   AF-A0A2X2C489-F1
#
_cell.length_a   1.000
_cell.length_b   1.000
_cell.length_c   1.000
_cell.angle_alpha   90.00
_cell.angle_beta   90.00
_cell.angle_gamma   90.00
#
_symmetry.space_group_name_H-M   'P 1'
#
loop_
_entity.id
_entity.type
_entity.pdbx_description
1 polymer ?
#
loop_
_entity_poly.entity_id
_entity_poly.type
_entity_poly.pdbx_seq_one_letter_code
_entity_poly.pdbx_strand_id
1 'polypeptide(L)'
;MPSFSYRFTETAREPHLNTEKLNAEGIARGPIWGQLRKGIDVVHEGQTFKSADYVYYPQAARCLVVCGDNDQPELLRTFCQPAQVLVHESTYTQDVADRAGDTFGHSSAAGIASFAQSSGLPNLVLTHFSARYQANPEQSPSIEDIRSEAAHHYQGSLFLAEDLARYRLAKTGVLSLVSV
;
A
#
# COMPACT_ATOMS: atom_id res chain seq x y z
N MET A 1 -16.73 7.92 18.61
CA MET A 1 -16.36 9.20 17.97
C MET A 1 -16.14 8.93 16.49
N PRO A 2 -16.40 9.85 15.54
CA PRO A 2 -16.05 9.61 14.15
C PRO A 2 -14.53 9.42 13.98
N SER A 3 -14.15 8.43 13.19
CA SER A 3 -12.77 8.12 12.79
C SER A 3 -12.69 8.07 11.27
N PHE A 4 -11.54 8.43 10.72
CA PHE A 4 -11.34 8.56 9.28
C PHE A 4 -10.08 7.82 8.82
N SER A 5 -10.12 7.31 7.59
CA SER A 5 -8.98 6.74 6.90
C SER A 5 -8.63 7.58 5.68
N TYR A 6 -7.33 7.73 5.42
CA TYR A 6 -6.81 8.52 4.31
C TYR A 6 -6.12 7.61 3.30
N ARG A 7 -6.46 7.79 2.02
CA ARG A 7 -5.82 7.08 0.91
C ARG A 7 -4.97 8.05 0.10
N PHE A 8 -3.73 7.67 -0.14
CA PHE A 8 -2.78 8.44 -0.93
C PHE A 8 -2.48 7.66 -2.20
N THR A 9 -2.82 8.24 -3.35
CA THR A 9 -2.58 7.66 -4.67
C THR A 9 -1.64 8.56 -5.46
N GLU A 10 -0.57 7.99 -5.98
CA GLU A 10 0.35 8.66 -6.89
C GLU A 10 -0.36 9.04 -8.20
N THR A 11 -0.32 10.34 -8.54
CA THR A 11 -0.90 10.87 -9.77
C THR A 11 0.09 10.89 -10.93
N ALA A 12 1.36 11.20 -10.63
CA ALA A 12 2.43 11.29 -11.62
C ALA A 12 3.00 9.89 -11.91
N ARG A 13 2.56 9.29 -13.02
CA ARG A 13 3.11 8.03 -13.52
C ARG A 13 4.07 8.29 -14.66
N GLU A 14 5.16 7.54 -14.72
CA GLU A 14 6.15 7.67 -15.78
C GLU A 14 5.63 7.00 -17.07
N PRO A 15 5.41 7.76 -18.16
CA PRO A 15 4.93 7.21 -19.41
C PRO A 15 6.07 6.47 -20.14
N HIS A 16 5.76 5.26 -20.58
CA HIS A 16 6.61 4.47 -21.48
C HIS A 16 6.05 4.53 -22.88
N LEU A 17 6.96 4.65 -23.86
CA LEU A 17 6.62 4.67 -25.26
C LEU A 17 6.75 3.25 -25.83
N ASN A 18 5.76 2.80 -26.59
CA ASN A 18 5.80 1.56 -27.34
C ASN A 18 6.68 1.75 -28.59
N THR A 19 7.99 1.69 -28.36
CA THR A 19 8.99 1.91 -29.41
C THR A 19 8.94 0.85 -30.50
N GLU A 20 8.53 -0.37 -30.17
CA GLU A 20 8.37 -1.46 -31.14
C GLU A 20 7.27 -1.15 -32.15
N LYS A 21 6.09 -0.71 -31.67
CA LYS A 21 4.99 -0.27 -32.53
C LYS A 21 5.39 0.91 -33.42
N LEU A 22 6.06 1.92 -32.85
CA LEU A 22 6.52 3.08 -33.64
C LEU A 22 7.50 2.68 -34.75
N ASN A 23 8.42 1.77 -34.47
CA ASN A 23 9.35 1.25 -35.48
C ASN A 23 8.62 0.43 -36.55
N ALA A 24 7.65 -0.42 -36.15
CA ALA A 24 6.87 -1.24 -37.07
C ALA A 24 6.03 -0.40 -38.05
N GLU A 25 5.58 0.78 -37.61
CA GLU A 25 4.85 1.75 -38.43
C GLU A 25 5.77 2.73 -39.19
N GLY A 26 7.09 2.54 -39.11
CA GLY A 26 8.07 3.34 -39.86
C GLY A 26 8.31 4.75 -39.31
N ILE A 27 7.87 5.06 -38.09
CA ILE A 27 7.98 6.39 -37.51
C ILE A 27 9.40 6.60 -36.99
N ALA A 28 10.19 7.43 -37.69
CA ALA A 28 11.57 7.72 -37.33
C ALA A 28 11.70 8.29 -35.90
N ARG A 29 12.74 7.86 -35.18
CA ARG A 29 13.10 8.42 -33.87
C ARG A 29 13.35 9.92 -34.02
N GLY A 30 12.71 10.73 -33.17
CA GLY A 30 12.83 12.17 -33.25
C GLY A 30 11.79 12.91 -32.39
N PRO A 31 11.50 14.18 -32.72
CA PRO A 31 10.59 15.03 -31.93
C PRO A 31 9.20 14.40 -31.73
N ILE A 32 8.70 13.66 -32.72
CA ILE A 32 7.40 12.97 -32.68
C ILE A 32 7.32 12.03 -31.48
N TRP A 33 8.36 11.22 -31.24
CA TRP A 33 8.39 10.27 -30.12
C TRP A 33 8.30 10.99 -28.77
N GLY A 34 9.00 12.13 -28.64
CA GLY A 34 8.98 12.96 -27.44
C GLY A 34 7.63 13.63 -27.19
N GLN A 35 6.94 14.06 -28.26
CA GLN A 35 5.59 14.63 -28.19
C GLN A 35 4.57 13.57 -27.79
N LEU A 36 4.59 12.41 -28.45
CA LEU A 36 3.73 11.28 -28.09
C LEU A 36 3.94 10.87 -26.63
N ARG A 37 5.19 10.71 -26.17
CA ARG A 37 5.48 10.39 -24.75
C ARG A 37 4.93 11.42 -23.76
N LYS A 38 4.79 12.69 -24.15
CA LYS A 38 4.23 13.77 -23.32
C LYS A 38 2.70 13.84 -23.35
N GLY A 39 2.01 12.91 -24.00
CA GLY A 39 0.55 12.96 -24.13
C GLY A 39 0.07 13.84 -25.29
N ILE A 40 0.95 14.25 -26.20
CA ILE A 40 0.61 15.16 -27.30
C ILE A 40 0.38 14.33 -28.57
N ASP A 41 -0.80 14.48 -29.17
CA ASP A 41 -1.12 13.91 -30.47
C ASP A 41 -0.36 14.67 -31.57
N VAL A 42 0.15 13.94 -32.57
CA VAL A 42 1.03 14.50 -33.60
C VAL A 42 0.47 14.23 -34.98
N VAL A 43 0.48 15.24 -35.85
CA VAL A 43 0.21 15.07 -37.28
C VAL A 43 1.54 15.04 -38.02
N HIS A 44 1.79 13.97 -38.77
CA HIS A 44 3.01 13.82 -39.57
C HIS A 44 2.69 13.09 -40.87
N GLU A 45 3.19 13.62 -42.00
CA GLU A 45 2.96 13.08 -43.35
C GLU A 45 1.46 12.86 -43.70
N GLY A 46 0.58 13.71 -43.16
CA GLY A 46 -0.87 13.62 -43.39
C GLY A 46 -1.58 12.57 -42.52
N GLN A 47 -0.86 11.85 -41.66
CA GLN A 47 -1.41 10.90 -40.69
C GLN A 47 -1.42 11.52 -39.28
N THR A 48 -2.48 11.22 -38.51
CA THR A 48 -2.58 11.58 -37.09
C THR A 48 -2.17 10.41 -36.21
N PHE A 49 -1.19 10.63 -35.34
CA PHE A 49 -0.70 9.69 -34.34
C PHE A 49 -1.21 10.12 -32.97
N LYS A 50 -2.08 9.30 -32.36
CA LYS A 50 -2.60 9.59 -31.02
C LYS A 50 -1.65 9.06 -29.97
N SER A 51 -1.27 9.89 -29.01
CA SER A 51 -0.36 9.49 -27.93
C SER A 51 -0.83 8.24 -27.18
N ALA A 52 -2.15 8.14 -26.93
CA ALA A 52 -2.76 6.99 -26.25
C ALA A 52 -2.51 5.64 -26.95
N ASP A 53 -2.23 5.65 -28.25
CA ASP A 53 -1.97 4.43 -29.04
C ASP A 53 -0.52 3.94 -28.92
N TYR A 54 0.38 4.78 -28.39
CA TYR A 54 1.82 4.50 -28.28
C TYR A 54 2.35 4.66 -26.86
N VAL A 55 1.58 5.19 -25.91
CA VAL A 55 2.00 5.40 -24.52
C VAL A 55 1.27 4.45 -23.59
N TYR A 56 2.03 3.78 -22.73
CA TYR A 56 1.51 2.93 -21.68
C TYR A 56 2.24 3.19 -20.36
N TYR A 57 1.63 2.75 -19.27
CA TYR A 57 2.15 2.90 -17.92
C TYR A 57 2.43 1.51 -17.36
N PRO A 58 3.67 1.02 -17.39
CA PRO A 58 3.98 -0.37 -17.03
C PRO A 58 3.78 -0.66 -15.54
N GLN A 59 3.78 0.39 -14.72
CA GLN A 59 3.63 0.28 -13.27
C GLN A 59 2.31 0.89 -12.83
N ALA A 60 1.62 0.20 -11.93
CA ALA A 60 0.46 0.73 -11.25
C ALA A 60 0.84 1.97 -10.44
N ALA A 61 -0.10 2.89 -10.28
CA ALA A 61 0.09 4.01 -9.35
C ALA A 61 0.33 3.45 -7.95
N ARG A 62 1.35 3.98 -7.26
CA ARG A 62 1.52 3.68 -5.85
C ARG A 62 0.31 4.17 -5.08
N CYS A 63 -0.23 3.32 -4.22
CA CYS A 63 -1.42 3.58 -3.43
C CYS A 63 -1.22 3.01 -2.04
N LEU A 64 -1.42 3.83 -1.01
CA LEU A 64 -1.37 3.40 0.39
C LEU A 64 -2.54 3.99 1.17
N VAL A 65 -2.97 3.26 2.19
CA VAL A 65 -4.02 3.68 3.11
C VAL A 65 -3.42 3.82 4.51
N VAL A 66 -3.69 4.94 5.17
CA VAL A 66 -3.41 5.17 6.58
C VAL A 66 -4.74 5.28 7.31
N CYS A 67 -5.00 4.35 8.22
CA CYS A 67 -6.23 4.29 8.99
C CYS A 67 -6.06 4.99 10.33
N GLY A 68 -7.11 5.71 10.75
CA GLY A 68 -7.30 6.02 12.17
C GLY A 68 -7.87 4.81 12.91
N ASP A 69 -8.10 5.01 14.21
CA ASP A 69 -8.60 3.97 15.11
C ASP A 69 -9.96 3.43 14.67
N ASN A 70 -10.11 2.11 14.68
CA ASN A 70 -11.27 1.41 14.16
C ASN A 70 -11.31 -0.04 14.64
N ASP A 71 -12.50 -0.53 15.01
CA ASP A 71 -12.78 -1.93 15.39
C ASP A 71 -13.49 -2.73 14.27
N GLN A 72 -13.82 -2.09 13.14
CA GLN A 72 -14.51 -2.70 12.00
C GLN A 72 -13.69 -2.58 10.72
N PRO A 73 -12.56 -3.30 10.57
CA PRO A 73 -11.67 -3.16 9.41
C PRO A 73 -12.35 -3.46 8.08
N GLU A 74 -13.44 -4.24 8.08
CA GLU A 74 -14.23 -4.55 6.88
C GLU A 74 -14.80 -3.33 6.16
N LEU A 75 -15.05 -2.22 6.87
CA LEU A 75 -15.47 -0.95 6.26
C LEU A 75 -14.45 -0.43 5.24
N LEU A 76 -13.18 -0.87 5.35
CA LEU A 76 -12.07 -0.45 4.50
C LEU A 76 -11.92 -1.31 3.24
N ARG A 77 -12.69 -2.40 3.08
CA ARG A 77 -12.48 -3.39 2.00
C ARG A 77 -12.40 -2.76 0.60
N THR A 78 -13.41 -1.97 0.24
CA THR A 78 -13.43 -1.26 -1.06
C THR A 78 -12.43 -0.10 -1.10
N PHE A 79 -12.20 0.55 0.04
CA PHE A 79 -11.30 1.70 0.13
C PHE A 79 -9.84 1.31 -0.09
N CYS A 80 -9.46 0.12 0.38
CA CYS A 80 -8.12 -0.46 0.26
C CYS A 80 -7.82 -1.06 -1.12
N GLN A 81 -8.76 -1.06 -2.07
CA GLN A 81 -8.49 -1.55 -3.42
C GLN A 81 -8.16 -0.38 -4.37
N PRO A 82 -7.03 -0.40 -5.11
CA PRO A 82 -5.94 -1.38 -5.17
C PRO A 82 -4.68 -0.93 -4.39
N ALA A 83 -4.82 -0.58 -3.12
CA ALA A 83 -3.70 -0.16 -2.27
C ALA A 83 -2.66 -1.28 -2.14
N GLN A 84 -1.40 -0.90 -2.04
CA GLN A 84 -0.30 -1.82 -1.80
C GLN A 84 0.12 -1.83 -0.33
N VAL A 85 -0.22 -0.80 0.44
CA VAL A 85 0.14 -0.71 1.85
C VAL A 85 -1.10 -0.32 2.64
N LEU A 86 -1.34 -1.05 3.73
CA LEU A 86 -2.25 -0.64 4.79
C LEU A 86 -1.45 -0.35 6.06
N VAL A 87 -1.57 0.87 6.58
CA VAL A 87 -1.11 1.23 7.91
C VAL A 87 -2.34 1.28 8.81
N HIS A 88 -2.39 0.44 9.84
CA HIS A 88 -3.56 0.33 10.70
C HIS A 88 -3.15 0.09 12.15
N GLU A 89 -3.97 0.55 13.08
CA GLU A 89 -3.79 0.22 14.49
C GLU A 89 -3.88 -1.29 14.73
N SER A 90 -3.18 -1.73 15.77
CA SER A 90 -3.23 -3.09 16.31
C SER A 90 -3.06 -3.00 17.81
N THR A 91 -4.00 -2.34 18.48
CA THR A 91 -3.87 -1.96 19.88
C THR A 91 -3.71 -3.18 20.80
N TYR A 92 -4.31 -4.33 20.45
CA TYR A 92 -4.32 -5.55 21.25
C TYR A 92 -4.06 -6.83 20.44
N THR A 93 -3.64 -7.90 21.10
CA THR A 93 -3.89 -9.27 20.65
C THR A 93 -5.35 -9.65 20.90
N GLN A 94 -5.87 -10.66 20.21
CA GLN A 94 -7.24 -11.12 20.39
C GLN A 94 -7.50 -11.60 21.82
N ASP A 95 -6.56 -12.35 22.40
CA ASP A 95 -6.63 -12.82 23.79
C ASP A 95 -6.79 -11.68 24.80
N VAL A 96 -6.08 -10.57 24.58
CA VAL A 96 -6.18 -9.38 25.43
C VAL A 96 -7.50 -8.66 25.20
N ALA A 97 -7.94 -8.57 23.95
CA ALA A 97 -9.22 -7.97 23.58
C ALA A 97 -10.40 -8.68 24.28
N ASP A 98 -10.42 -10.02 24.23
CA ASP A 98 -11.47 -10.85 24.82
C ASP A 98 -11.52 -10.73 26.35
N ARG A 99 -10.36 -10.57 27.01
CA ARG A 99 -10.27 -10.43 28.48
C ARG A 99 -10.58 -9.02 28.97
N ALA A 100 -10.20 -8.00 28.21
CA ALA A 100 -10.33 -6.61 28.63
C ALA A 100 -11.79 -6.15 28.64
N GLY A 101 -12.65 -6.74 27.79
CA GLY A 101 -14.09 -6.46 27.74
C GLY A 101 -14.47 -5.06 27.21
N ASP A 102 -13.52 -4.12 27.17
CA ASP A 102 -13.66 -2.77 26.61
C ASP A 102 -12.58 -2.52 25.54
N THR A 103 -12.87 -3.01 24.34
CA THR A 103 -12.03 -2.83 23.13
C THR A 103 -12.66 -1.84 22.17
N PHE A 104 -13.62 -1.04 22.65
CA PHE A 104 -14.47 -0.23 21.79
C PHE A 104 -13.62 0.70 20.92
N GLY A 105 -13.77 0.58 19.60
CA GLY A 105 -13.04 1.40 18.64
C GLY A 105 -11.62 0.94 18.30
N HIS A 106 -11.15 -0.21 18.78
CA HIS A 106 -9.82 -0.75 18.47
C HIS A 106 -9.81 -2.14 17.82
N SER A 107 -8.81 -2.37 16.96
CA SER A 107 -8.62 -3.65 16.26
C SER A 107 -7.61 -4.55 16.97
N SER A 108 -7.86 -5.86 16.93
CA SER A 108 -6.88 -6.89 17.32
C SER A 108 -5.90 -7.20 16.19
N ALA A 109 -4.71 -7.68 16.53
CA ALA A 109 -3.69 -8.09 15.56
C ALA A 109 -4.20 -9.21 14.64
N ALA A 110 -4.87 -10.22 15.20
CA ALA A 110 -5.55 -11.27 14.44
C ALA A 110 -6.59 -10.72 13.45
N GLY A 111 -7.44 -9.78 13.90
CA GLY A 111 -8.50 -9.19 13.10
C GLY A 111 -7.96 -8.41 11.90
N ILE A 112 -7.00 -7.51 12.14
CA ILE A 112 -6.43 -6.68 11.07
C ILE A 112 -5.57 -7.49 10.09
N ALA A 113 -4.82 -8.48 10.58
CA ALA A 113 -4.05 -9.39 9.75
C ALA A 113 -4.95 -10.24 8.84
N SER A 114 -6.04 -10.80 9.37
CA SER A 114 -7.03 -11.55 8.59
C SER A 114 -7.71 -10.68 7.53
N PHE A 115 -8.04 -9.44 7.88
CA PHE A 115 -8.57 -8.46 6.92
C PHE A 115 -7.57 -8.18 5.79
N ALA A 116 -6.31 -7.92 6.12
CA ALA A 116 -5.27 -7.64 5.13
C ALA A 116 -5.04 -8.83 4.18
N GLN A 117 -5.01 -10.05 4.74
CA GLN A 117 -4.90 -11.28 3.98
C GLN A 117 -6.07 -11.46 3.00
N SER A 118 -7.31 -11.34 3.49
CA SER A 118 -8.51 -11.53 2.66
C SER A 118 -8.73 -10.40 1.65
N SER A 119 -8.13 -9.23 1.87
CA SER A 119 -8.17 -8.09 0.95
C SER A 119 -7.03 -8.11 -0.08
N GLY A 120 -6.11 -9.07 0.01
CA GLY A 120 -4.98 -9.21 -0.91
C GLY A 120 -3.96 -8.07 -0.79
N LEU A 121 -3.84 -7.45 0.39
CA LEU A 121 -2.89 -6.36 0.62
C LEU A 121 -1.47 -6.91 0.70
N PRO A 122 -0.52 -6.44 -0.13
CA PRO A 122 0.82 -7.01 -0.16
C PRO A 122 1.72 -6.55 1.00
N ASN A 123 1.40 -5.43 1.64
CA ASN A 123 2.12 -4.95 2.82
C ASN A 123 1.17 -4.45 3.91
N LEU A 124 1.42 -4.86 5.15
CA LEU A 124 0.69 -4.45 6.35
C LEU A 124 1.68 -3.84 7.36
N VAL A 125 1.39 -2.63 7.81
CA VAL A 125 2.14 -1.94 8.87
C VAL A 125 1.21 -1.78 10.07
N LEU A 126 1.52 -2.47 11.16
CA LEU A 126 0.80 -2.36 12.42
C LEU A 126 1.39 -1.23 13.25
N THR A 127 0.54 -0.46 13.93
CA THR A 127 0.95 0.66 14.78
C THR A 127 -0.03 0.83 15.96
N HIS A 128 0.12 1.91 16.73
CA HIS A 128 -0.79 2.30 17.80
C HIS A 128 -0.96 1.19 18.85
N PHE A 129 0.16 0.67 19.35
CA PHE A 129 0.16 -0.41 20.32
C PHE A 129 -0.19 0.09 21.73
N SER A 130 -0.94 -0.70 22.49
CA SER A 130 -1.17 -0.40 23.91
C SER A 130 0.15 -0.43 24.68
N ALA A 131 0.37 0.55 25.57
CA ALA A 131 1.58 0.65 26.41
C ALA A 131 1.83 -0.56 27.33
N ARG A 132 0.86 -1.49 27.43
CA ARG A 132 1.04 -2.77 28.12
C ARG A 132 2.07 -3.67 27.45
N TYR A 133 2.19 -3.59 26.11
CA TYR A 133 3.11 -4.42 25.36
C TYR A 133 4.51 -3.84 25.47
N GLN A 134 5.37 -4.54 26.20
CA GLN A 134 6.73 -4.11 26.44
C GLN A 134 7.70 -4.72 25.41
N ALA A 135 8.92 -4.19 25.36
CA ALA A 135 9.88 -4.51 24.29
C ALA A 135 10.64 -5.83 24.49
N ASN A 136 10.75 -6.34 25.72
CA ASN A 136 11.45 -7.60 26.00
C ASN A 136 10.61 -8.80 25.52
N PRO A 137 11.03 -9.54 24.48
CA PRO A 137 10.26 -10.67 23.96
C PRO A 137 10.13 -11.84 24.96
N GLU A 138 10.92 -11.87 26.04
CA GLU A 138 10.89 -12.94 27.05
C GLU A 138 9.76 -12.77 28.08
N GLN A 139 9.02 -11.66 28.08
CA GLN A 139 7.92 -11.43 29.04
C GLN A 139 6.63 -10.99 28.32
N SER A 140 5.55 -11.73 28.49
CA SER A 140 4.24 -11.35 27.94
C SER A 140 3.46 -10.46 28.92
N PRO A 141 2.72 -9.45 28.45
CA PRO A 141 2.54 -9.09 27.03
C PRO A 141 3.73 -8.31 26.45
N SER A 142 4.21 -8.72 25.27
CA SER A 142 5.28 -8.06 24.51
C SER A 142 4.85 -7.70 23.09
N ILE A 143 5.58 -6.81 22.45
CA ILE A 143 5.38 -6.47 21.03
C ILE A 143 5.51 -7.71 20.12
N GLU A 144 6.26 -8.73 20.54
CA GLU A 144 6.38 -9.98 19.79
C GLU A 144 5.09 -10.82 19.82
N ASP A 145 4.27 -10.70 20.86
CA ASP A 145 2.96 -11.36 20.91
C ASP A 145 2.04 -10.83 19.80
N ILE A 146 2.05 -9.51 19.57
CA ILE A 146 1.33 -8.85 18.46
C ILE A 146 1.85 -9.35 17.11
N ARG A 147 3.18 -9.40 16.94
CA ARG A 147 3.81 -9.85 15.70
C ARG A 147 3.43 -11.31 15.40
N SER A 148 3.58 -12.19 16.37
CA SER A 148 3.33 -13.62 16.23
C SER A 148 1.87 -13.89 15.88
N GLU A 149 0.92 -13.21 16.56
CA GLU A 149 -0.50 -13.33 16.24
C GLU A 149 -0.79 -12.87 14.82
N ALA A 150 -0.34 -11.67 14.43
CA ALA A 150 -0.57 -11.15 13.08
C ALA A 150 0.05 -12.05 11.99
N ALA A 151 1.28 -12.54 12.19
CA ALA A 151 1.97 -13.42 11.25
C ALA A 151 1.27 -14.77 11.05
N HIS A 152 0.48 -15.24 12.03
CA HIS A 152 -0.33 -16.45 11.89
C HIS A 152 -1.48 -16.27 10.87
N HIS A 153 -1.99 -15.05 10.74
CA HIS A 153 -3.16 -14.73 9.91
C HIS A 153 -2.81 -14.05 8.58
N TYR A 154 -1.57 -13.59 8.41
CA TYR A 154 -1.14 -12.81 7.25
C TYR A 154 0.23 -13.27 6.71
N GLN A 155 0.28 -13.53 5.40
CA GLN A 155 1.46 -14.08 4.71
C GLN A 155 2.22 -13.05 3.87
N GLY A 156 1.75 -11.80 3.84
CA GLY A 156 2.43 -10.72 3.11
C GLY A 156 3.56 -10.07 3.91
N SER A 157 4.01 -8.90 3.47
CA SER A 157 5.06 -8.16 4.17
C SER A 157 4.51 -7.48 5.42
N LEU A 158 4.77 -8.07 6.59
CA LEU A 158 4.34 -7.54 7.89
C LEU A 158 5.43 -6.67 8.53
N PHE A 159 5.04 -5.46 8.94
CA PHE A 159 5.89 -4.56 9.71
C PHE A 159 5.17 -4.14 10.99
N LEU A 160 5.91 -4.02 12.08
CA LEU A 160 5.45 -3.31 13.28
C LEU A 160 6.18 -1.97 13.30
N ALA A 161 5.42 -0.89 13.39
CA ALA A 161 5.96 0.46 13.38
C ALA A 161 6.76 0.74 14.66
N GLU A 162 7.88 1.41 14.50
CA GLU A 162 8.69 1.92 15.60
C GLU A 162 8.82 3.42 15.46
N ASP A 163 9.02 4.11 16.59
CA ASP A 163 9.25 5.54 16.59
C ASP A 163 10.43 5.89 15.67
N LEU A 164 10.22 6.88 14.81
CA LEU A 164 11.20 7.37 13.82
C LEU A 164 11.54 6.39 12.68
N ALA A 165 10.91 5.21 12.62
CA ALA A 165 11.07 4.29 11.50
C ALA A 165 10.65 4.94 10.18
N ARG A 166 11.40 4.63 9.10
CA ARG A 166 11.12 5.13 7.75
C ARG A 166 10.88 3.97 6.81
N TYR A 167 9.82 4.07 6.02
CA TYR A 167 9.46 3.06 5.03
C TYR A 167 9.52 3.64 3.62
N ARG A 168 9.92 2.82 2.65
CA ARG A 168 9.94 3.18 1.23
C ARG A 168 9.04 2.23 0.44
N LEU A 169 8.02 2.79 -0.19
CA LEU A 169 7.19 2.08 -1.16
C LEU A 169 7.80 2.23 -2.56
N ALA A 170 8.38 1.15 -3.06
CA ALA A 170 8.93 1.08 -4.42
C ALA A 170 7.81 1.14 -5.47
N LYS A 171 8.15 1.51 -6.70
CA LYS A 171 7.17 1.50 -7.82
C LYS A 171 6.63 0.10 -8.15
N THR A 172 7.29 -0.95 -7.66
CA THR A 172 6.83 -2.35 -7.76
C THR A 172 5.73 -2.69 -6.74
N GLY A 173 5.40 -1.78 -5.82
CA GLY A 173 4.45 -2.04 -4.74
C GLY A 173 5.04 -2.74 -3.51
N VAL A 174 6.35 -3.01 -3.51
CA VAL A 174 7.06 -3.59 -2.35
C VAL A 174 7.41 -2.49 -1.36
N LEU A 175 7.08 -2.69 -0.08
CA LEU A 175 7.47 -1.82 1.02
C LEU A 175 8.74 -2.36 1.70
N SER A 176 9.67 -1.47 2.05
CA SER A 176 10.89 -1.83 2.78
C SER A 176 11.22 -0.80 3.86
N LEU A 177 11.77 -1.26 4.99
CA LEU A 177 12.35 -0.39 6.01
C LEU A 177 13.64 0.26 5.46
N VAL A 178 13.82 1.56 5.73
CA VAL A 178 15.00 2.33 5.32
C VAL A 178 15.90 2.48 6.54
N SER A 179 17.13 1.97 6.43
CA SER A 179 18.16 2.20 7.44
C SER A 179 18.53 3.69 7.46
N VAL A 180 18.51 4.28 8.66
CA VAL A 180 18.87 5.69 8.91
C VAL A 180 20.34 5.78 9.25
#